data_AF-A0A2E7PP42-F1
#
_entry.id   AF-A0A2E7PP42-F1
#
_cell.length_a   1.000
_cell.length_b   1.000
_cell.length_c   1.000
_cell.angle_alpha   90.00
_cell.angle_beta   90.00
_cell.angle_gamma   90.00
#
_symmetry.space_group_name_H-M   'P 1'
#
loop_
_entity.id
_entity.type
_entity.pdbx_description
1 polymer ?
#
loop_
_entity_poly.entity_id
_entity_poly.type
_entity_poly.pdbx_seq_one_letter_code
_entity_poly.pdbx_strand_id
1 'polypeptide(L)'
;PPIVSSFSDAIAQATGWPLESVLLVQVPSWMIYPFPHEAPPVAMAMAVGGVPMREAFRLTAVYFVIGILLVLPLQYLWGRMLGIYF
;
A
#
# COMPACT_ATOMS: atom_id res chain seq x y z
N PRO A 1 -3.09 5.66 9.27
CA PRO A 1 -4.16 4.89 8.61
C PRO A 1 -5.59 5.50 8.70
N PRO A 2 -6.13 5.94 9.86
CA PRO A 2 -7.38 6.71 9.92
C PRO A 2 -7.22 8.17 9.46
N ILE A 3 -6.03 8.74 9.72
CA ILE A 3 -5.72 10.15 9.47
C ILE A 3 -5.85 10.49 7.98
N VAL A 4 -5.27 9.67 7.10
CA VAL A 4 -5.30 9.91 5.65
C VAL A 4 -6.73 9.81 5.12
N SER A 5 -7.51 8.85 5.63
CA SER A 5 -8.90 8.67 5.26
C SER A 5 -9.78 9.83 5.72
N SER A 6 -9.52 10.42 6.88
CA SER A 6 -10.22 11.64 7.34
C SER A 6 -9.95 12.88 6.50
N PHE A 7 -8.83 12.92 5.76
CA PHE A 7 -8.51 14.00 4.83
C PHE A 7 -8.96 13.72 3.39
N SER A 8 -9.62 12.60 3.11
CA SER A 8 -9.96 12.21 1.73
C SER A 8 -10.82 13.26 1.01
N ASP A 9 -11.78 13.89 1.71
CA ASP A 9 -12.61 14.95 1.15
C ASP A 9 -11.79 16.20 0.79
N ALA A 10 -10.87 16.61 1.66
CA ALA A 10 -9.99 17.75 1.41
C ALA A 10 -9.03 17.47 0.24
N ILE A 11 -8.51 16.25 0.14
CA ILE A 11 -7.64 15.81 -0.96
C ILE A 11 -8.43 15.77 -2.27
N ALA A 12 -9.66 15.25 -2.28
CA ALA A 12 -10.52 15.22 -3.45
C ALA A 12 -10.80 16.65 -3.97
N GLN A 13 -11.13 17.58 -3.07
CA GLN A 13 -11.34 18.98 -3.43
C GLN A 13 -10.07 19.66 -3.98
N ALA A 14 -8.91 19.39 -3.38
CA ALA A 14 -7.64 20.00 -3.80
C ALA A 14 -7.10 19.43 -5.11
N THR A 15 -7.33 18.15 -5.39
CA THR A 15 -6.83 17.44 -6.58
C THR A 15 -7.81 17.45 -7.76
N GLY A 16 -9.09 17.73 -7.50
CA GLY A 16 -10.16 17.59 -8.49
C GLY A 16 -10.52 16.14 -8.82
N TRP A 17 -9.95 15.16 -8.09
CA TRP A 17 -10.30 13.76 -8.24
C TRP A 17 -11.59 13.43 -7.48
N PRO A 18 -12.41 12.49 -7.97
CA PRO A 18 -13.51 11.94 -7.19
C PRO A 18 -13.02 11.30 -5.89
N LEU A 19 -13.87 11.39 -4.86
CA LEU A 19 -13.58 10.81 -3.55
C LEU A 19 -13.26 9.31 -3.65
N GLU A 20 -13.97 8.57 -4.48
CA GLU A 20 -13.74 7.14 -4.71
C GLU A 20 -12.32 6.86 -5.20
N SER A 21 -11.80 7.70 -6.10
CA SER A 21 -10.44 7.61 -6.65
C SER A 21 -9.39 7.88 -5.57
N VAL A 22 -9.63 8.88 -4.72
CA VAL A 22 -8.77 9.21 -3.57
C VAL A 22 -8.75 8.08 -2.55
N LEU A 23 -9.89 7.43 -2.31
CA LEU A 23 -9.99 6.28 -1.41
C LEU A 23 -9.30 5.05 -2.00
N LEU A 24 -9.45 4.79 -3.29
CA LEU A 24 -8.82 3.65 -3.96
C LEU A 24 -7.29 3.76 -4.00
N VAL A 25 -6.74 4.95 -4.23
CA VAL A 25 -5.28 5.18 -4.19
C VAL A 25 -4.68 4.97 -2.79
N GLN A 26 -5.49 5.00 -1.73
CA GLN A 26 -5.00 4.68 -0.39
C GLN A 26 -4.75 3.19 -0.21
N VAL A 27 -5.48 2.30 -0.91
CA VAL A 27 -5.43 0.84 -0.70
C VAL A 27 -4.02 0.24 -0.84
N PRO A 28 -3.22 0.57 -1.88
CA PRO A 28 -1.87 0.05 -2.01
C PRO A 28 -0.96 0.41 -0.83
N SER A 29 -1.18 1.56 -0.17
CA SER A 29 -0.39 1.99 0.99
C SER A 29 -0.54 1.09 2.21
N TRP A 30 -1.63 0.31 2.28
CA TRP A 30 -1.83 -0.71 3.33
C TRP A 30 -1.26 -2.07 2.95
N MET A 31 -1.17 -2.35 1.65
CA MET A 31 -0.66 -3.62 1.14
C MET A 31 0.87 -3.62 1.03
N ILE A 32 1.46 -2.50 0.59
CA ILE A 32 2.88 -2.38 0.27
C ILE A 32 3.58 -1.67 1.43
N TYR A 33 4.23 -2.45 2.30
CA TYR A 33 5.00 -1.94 3.42
C TYR A 33 6.48 -2.35 3.30
N PRO A 34 7.43 -1.46 3.66
CA PRO A 34 8.86 -1.73 3.54
C PRO A 34 9.42 -2.59 4.67
N PHE A 35 8.72 -2.67 5.81
CA PHE A 35 9.23 -3.33 7.01
C PHE A 35 8.28 -4.37 7.59
N PRO A 36 8.79 -5.51 8.10
CA PRO A 36 7.95 -6.58 8.65
C PRO A 36 7.09 -6.18 9.85
N HIS A 37 7.54 -5.19 10.64
CA HIS A 37 6.84 -4.76 11.85
C HIS A 37 5.57 -3.94 11.57
N GLU A 38 5.42 -3.41 10.36
CA GLU A 38 4.21 -2.70 9.92
C GLU A 38 2.99 -3.64 9.83
N ALA A 39 3.24 -4.95 9.69
CA ALA A 39 2.22 -5.98 9.61
C ALA A 39 2.35 -6.98 10.78
N PRO A 40 1.51 -6.86 11.84
CA PRO A 40 1.54 -7.77 12.99
C PRO A 40 1.51 -9.28 12.64
N PRO A 41 0.75 -9.73 11.62
CA PRO A 41 0.78 -11.14 11.20
C PRO A 41 2.14 -11.60 10.70
N VAL A 42 2.88 -10.74 10.00
CA VAL A 42 4.24 -11.05 9.51
C VAL A 42 5.20 -11.16 10.67
N ALA A 43 5.14 -10.23 11.63
CA ALA A 43 5.94 -10.29 12.84
C ALA A 43 5.67 -11.56 13.67
N MET A 44 4.40 -11.98 13.81
CA MET A 44 4.05 -13.25 14.45
C MET A 44 4.60 -14.46 13.70
N ALA A 45 4.47 -14.49 12.38
CA ALA A 45 5.00 -15.59 11.56
C ALA A 45 6.53 -15.72 11.70
N MET A 46 7.25 -14.60 11.77
CA MET A 46 8.70 -14.60 12.04
C MET A 46 9.04 -15.11 13.43
N ALA A 47 8.27 -14.73 14.46
CA ALA A 47 8.47 -15.17 15.83
C ALA A 47 8.26 -16.69 15.97
N VAL A 48 7.22 -17.24 15.34
CA VAL A 48 6.94 -18.68 15.33
C VAL A 48 7.95 -19.45 14.47
N GLY A 49 8.35 -18.88 13.33
CA GLY A 49 9.27 -19.51 12.38
C GLY A 49 10.75 -19.39 12.74
N GLY A 50 11.11 -18.66 13.80
CA GLY A 50 12.52 -18.43 14.18
C GLY A 50 13.32 -17.65 13.13
N VAL A 51 12.65 -16.89 12.26
CA VAL A 51 13.29 -16.18 11.14
C VAL A 51 14.02 -14.94 11.67
N PRO A 52 15.33 -14.77 11.40
CA PRO A 52 16.05 -13.58 11.84
C PRO A 52 15.51 -12.33 11.15
N MET A 53 15.39 -11.23 11.90
CA MET A 53 14.86 -9.95 11.42
C MET A 53 15.55 -9.46 10.13
N ARG A 54 16.85 -9.73 9.98
CA ARG A 54 17.63 -9.35 8.80
C ARG A 54 17.15 -10.03 7.51
N GLU A 55 16.77 -11.31 7.58
CA GLU A 55 16.27 -12.04 6.40
C GLU A 55 14.87 -11.56 6.02
N ALA A 56 14.01 -11.37 7.00
CA ALA A 56 12.68 -10.81 6.77
C ALA A 56 12.76 -9.40 6.17
N PHE A 57 13.64 -8.55 6.67
CA PHE A 57 13.87 -7.22 6.11
C PHE A 57 14.29 -7.28 4.63
N ARG A 58 15.23 -8.18 4.29
CA ARG A 58 15.66 -8.34 2.89
C ARG A 58 14.49 -8.78 2.00
N LEU A 59 13.66 -9.69 2.49
CA LEU A 59 12.50 -10.20 1.75
C LEU A 59 11.42 -9.13 1.59
N THR A 60 11.08 -8.41 2.66
CA THR A 60 10.10 -7.31 2.62
C THR A 60 10.59 -6.15 1.77
N ALA A 61 11.89 -5.84 1.77
CA ALA A 61 12.46 -4.81 0.88
C ALA A 61 12.32 -5.19 -0.60
N VAL A 62 12.58 -6.44 -0.97
CA VAL A 62 12.35 -6.93 -2.34
C VAL A 62 10.87 -6.88 -2.70
N TYR A 63 10.00 -7.34 -1.80
CA TYR A 63 8.54 -7.24 -1.95
C TYR A 63 8.10 -5.78 -2.16
N PHE A 64 8.63 -4.85 -1.37
CA PHE A 64 8.32 -3.43 -1.47
C PHE A 64 8.71 -2.85 -2.83
N VAL A 65 9.91 -3.17 -3.32
CA VAL A 65 10.38 -2.75 -4.65
C VAL A 65 9.47 -3.32 -5.75
N ILE A 66 9.11 -4.60 -5.68
CA ILE A 66 8.17 -5.24 -6.61
C ILE A 66 6.78 -4.57 -6.53
N GLY A 67 6.32 -4.28 -5.31
CA GLY A 67 5.06 -3.59 -5.04
C GLY A 67 5.00 -2.23 -5.72
N ILE A 68 6.03 -1.41 -5.55
CA ILE A 68 6.11 -0.08 -6.17
C ILE A 68 6.24 -0.18 -7.69
N LEU A 69 7.12 -1.04 -8.21
CA LEU A 69 7.45 -1.06 -9.63
C LEU A 69 6.44 -1.81 -10.49
N LEU A 70 5.72 -2.78 -9.93
CA LEU A 70 4.79 -3.62 -10.68
C LEU A 70 3.35 -3.47 -10.19
N VAL A 71 3.11 -3.64 -8.88
CA VAL A 71 1.74 -3.67 -8.34
C VAL A 71 1.09 -2.29 -8.42
N LEU A 72 1.82 -1.24 -8.06
CA LEU A 72 1.33 0.14 -8.05
C LEU A 72 0.94 0.65 -9.46
N PRO A 73 1.77 0.52 -10.52
CA PRO A 73 1.36 0.88 -11.87
C PRO A 73 0.24 -0.01 -12.41
N LEU A 74 0.21 -1.29 -12.05
CA LEU A 74 -0.87 -2.19 -12.44
C LEU A 74 -2.21 -1.75 -11.82
N GLN A 75 -2.21 -1.39 -10.54
CA GLN A 75 -3.38 -0.84 -9.83
C GLN A 75 -3.87 0.45 -10.47
N TYR A 76 -2.95 1.36 -10.83
CA TYR A 76 -3.30 2.59 -11.55
C TYR A 76 -3.92 2.28 -12.92
N LEU A 77 -3.29 1.40 -13.70
CA LEU A 77 -3.79 1.03 -15.02
C LEU A 77 -5.19 0.39 -14.95
N TRP A 78 -5.42 -0.45 -13.95
CA TRP A 78 -6.71 -1.07 -13.70
C TRP A 78 -7.80 -0.05 -13.37
N GLY A 79 -7.54 0.89 -12.45
CA GLY A 79 -8.52 1.94 -12.14
C GLY A 79 -8.73 2.91 -13.30
N ARG A 80 -7.73 3.12 -14.16
CA ARG A 80 -7.89 3.87 -15.42
C ARG A 80 -8.79 3.13 -16.41
N MET A 81 -8.65 1.81 -16.52
CA MET A 81 -9.55 0.98 -17.35
C MET A 81 -11.00 0.99 -16.84
N LEU A 82 -11.20 1.08 -15.52
CA LEU A 82 -12.52 1.21 -14.91
C LEU A 82 -13.12 2.63 -15.02
N GLY A 83 -12.37 3.61 -15.53
CA GLY A 83 -12.81 5.01 -15.60
C GLY A 83 -12.85 5.73 -14.26
N ILE A 84 -12.14 5.20 -13.25
CA ILE A 84 -12.05 5.78 -11.90
C ILE A 84 -10.96 6.85 -11.84
N TYR A 85 -9.90 6.69 -12.63
CA TYR A 85 -8.81 7.66 -12.75
C TYR A 85 -8.89 8.35 -14.11
N PHE A 86 -8.85 9.68 -14.12
CA PHE A 86 -8.92 10.53 -15.33
C PHE A 86 -7.54 11.12 -15.61
#